data_AF-A0A378ADY4-F1
#
_entry.id   AF-A0A378ADY4-F1
#
_cell.length_a   1.000
_cell.length_b   1.000
_cell.length_c   1.000
_cell.angle_alpha   90.00
_cell.angle_beta   90.00
_cell.angle_gamma   90.00
#
_symmetry.space_group_name_H-M   'P 1'
#
loop_
_entity.id
_entity.type
_entity.pdbx_description
1 polymer ?
#
loop_
_entity_poly.entity_id
_entity_poly.type
_entity_poly.pdbx_seq_one_letter_code
_entity_poly.pdbx_strand_id
1 'polypeptide(L)'
;MLSKFKRNKHQQHLAQLPKLSQSVDDVEFFYAPAEFREALLTRIAHATQRICIIALYLEQDDGGKGILQALYDAKRQRPELDVRVLVDWHRAQRGRIGAAASNTNADWYCRMANENPGVDIPVYGVPINTREALGVLHFKGFIIDDCVLYSGASLNDVYLHQHDKYRYDRYQCIRNGKMADIMFDWVDNNLVQGRGVNRLDRPDRPRSPEIKTTFASTVRSSATAATILSAPLVTKNSPSPRW
;
A
#
# COMPACT_ATOMS: atom_id res chain seq x y z
N MET A 1 -25.95 -27.23 -33.67
CA MET A 1 -26.00 -26.28 -32.53
C MET A 1 -25.30 -26.92 -31.35
N LEU A 2 -24.06 -26.55 -31.07
CA LEU A 2 -23.35 -27.04 -29.88
C LEU A 2 -23.90 -26.31 -28.66
N SER A 3 -24.46 -27.09 -27.74
CA SER A 3 -24.92 -26.72 -26.40
C SER A 3 -24.01 -25.66 -25.77
N LYS A 4 -24.56 -24.46 -25.53
CA LYS A 4 -23.96 -23.46 -24.65
C LYS A 4 -23.89 -24.09 -23.26
N PHE A 5 -22.76 -24.70 -22.92
CA PHE A 5 -22.46 -25.15 -21.56
C PHE A 5 -22.83 -24.00 -20.61
N LYS A 6 -23.87 -24.19 -19.80
CA LYS A 6 -24.26 -23.26 -18.75
C LYS A 6 -23.07 -23.15 -17.81
N ARG A 7 -22.32 -22.05 -17.91
CA ARG A 7 -21.25 -21.72 -16.98
C ARG A 7 -21.78 -21.83 -15.56
N ASN A 8 -21.04 -22.48 -14.66
CA ASN A 8 -21.40 -22.56 -13.25
C ASN A 8 -21.38 -21.16 -12.62
N LYS A 9 -22.11 -20.95 -11.51
CA LYS A 9 -22.31 -19.62 -10.89
C LYS A 9 -21.01 -18.83 -10.66
N HIS A 10 -19.93 -19.49 -10.24
CA HIS A 10 -18.63 -18.84 -10.05
C HIS A 10 -18.01 -18.35 -11.36
N GLN A 11 -18.13 -19.09 -12.46
CA GLN A 11 -17.63 -18.69 -13.78
C GLN A 11 -18.42 -17.50 -14.35
N GLN A 12 -19.73 -17.42 -14.07
CA GLN A 12 -20.54 -16.26 -14.42
C GLN A 12 -20.08 -15.02 -13.66
N HIS A 13 -19.82 -15.17 -12.36
CA HIS A 13 -19.32 -14.08 -11.52
C HIS A 13 -17.96 -13.56 -12.02
N LEU A 14 -16.98 -14.45 -12.25
CA LEU A 14 -15.67 -14.08 -12.81
C LEU A 14 -15.78 -13.39 -14.18
N ALA A 15 -16.70 -13.85 -15.03
CA ALA A 15 -16.92 -13.24 -16.34
C ALA A 15 -17.47 -11.80 -16.23
N GLN A 16 -18.26 -11.50 -15.19
CA GLN A 16 -18.88 -10.20 -14.95
C GLN A 16 -17.97 -9.19 -14.24
N LEU A 17 -16.86 -9.64 -13.63
CA LEU A 17 -15.91 -8.72 -13.01
C LEU A 17 -15.42 -7.69 -14.04
N PRO A 18 -15.41 -6.38 -13.69
CA PRO A 18 -14.76 -5.36 -14.52
C PRO A 18 -13.31 -5.73 -14.78
N LYS A 19 -12.83 -5.49 -15.99
CA LYS A 19 -11.46 -5.83 -16.40
C LYS A 19 -10.79 -4.59 -16.97
N LEU A 20 -9.51 -4.48 -16.68
CA LEU A 20 -8.62 -3.53 -17.33
C LEU A 20 -7.79 -4.29 -18.36
N SER A 21 -7.58 -3.70 -19.54
CA SER A 21 -6.65 -4.26 -20.52
C SER A 21 -5.23 -4.15 -19.97
N GLN A 22 -4.43 -5.19 -20.16
CA GLN A 22 -3.05 -5.27 -19.71
C GLN A 22 -2.21 -5.87 -20.83
N SER A 23 -1.15 -5.16 -21.25
CA SER A 23 -0.16 -5.74 -22.15
C SER A 23 0.71 -6.75 -21.41
N VAL A 24 1.08 -7.84 -22.08
CA VAL A 24 2.01 -8.84 -21.52
C VAL A 24 3.40 -8.24 -21.39
N ASP A 25 3.82 -7.39 -22.33
CA ASP A 25 5.13 -6.71 -22.32
C ASP A 25 5.28 -5.71 -21.17
N ASP A 26 4.16 -5.33 -20.54
CA ASP A 26 4.10 -4.41 -19.42
C ASP A 26 4.03 -5.11 -18.05
N VAL A 27 4.27 -6.43 -18.02
CA VAL A 27 4.35 -7.23 -16.79
C VAL A 27 5.73 -7.85 -16.65
N GLU A 28 6.42 -7.46 -15.59
CA GLU A 28 7.73 -7.98 -15.22
C GLU A 28 7.62 -8.80 -13.92
N PHE A 29 8.36 -9.91 -13.85
CA PHE A 29 8.44 -10.76 -12.66
C PHE A 29 9.87 -10.76 -12.13
N PHE A 30 10.04 -10.50 -10.83
CA PHE A 30 11.32 -10.68 -10.16
C PHE A 30 11.30 -12.00 -9.42
N TYR A 31 12.38 -12.77 -9.54
CA TYR A 31 12.48 -14.12 -9.00
C TYR A 31 13.34 -14.16 -7.73
N ALA A 32 13.97 -13.05 -7.38
CA ALA A 32 14.69 -12.89 -6.12
C ALA A 32 14.32 -11.60 -5.37
N PRO A 33 14.34 -11.61 -4.02
CA PRO A 33 14.13 -10.41 -3.20
C PRO A 33 15.17 -9.31 -3.46
N ALA A 34 16.40 -9.67 -3.83
CA ALA A 34 17.44 -8.70 -4.19
C ALA A 34 17.07 -7.95 -5.49
N GLU A 35 16.62 -8.67 -6.52
CA GLU A 35 16.14 -8.07 -7.78
C GLU A 35 14.95 -7.14 -7.52
N PHE A 36 14.01 -7.57 -6.66
CA PHE A 36 12.89 -6.73 -6.26
C PHE A 36 13.35 -5.46 -5.53
N ARG A 37 14.28 -5.55 -4.58
CA ARG A 37 14.85 -4.39 -3.88
C ARG A 37 15.48 -3.42 -4.86
N GLU A 38 16.31 -3.92 -5.78
CA GLU A 38 16.99 -3.11 -6.79
C GLU A 38 15.98 -2.40 -7.70
N ALA A 39 14.99 -3.12 -8.23
CA ALA A 39 13.93 -2.55 -9.05
C ALA A 39 13.13 -1.47 -8.31
N LEU A 40 12.82 -1.69 -7.02
CA LEU A 40 12.12 -0.71 -6.18
C LEU A 40 12.97 0.55 -5.99
N LEU A 41 14.25 0.41 -5.63
CA LEU A 41 15.17 1.54 -5.44
C LEU A 41 15.38 2.35 -6.72
N THR A 42 15.61 1.67 -7.84
CA THR A 42 15.73 2.32 -9.16
C THR A 42 14.47 3.11 -9.47
N ARG A 43 13.29 2.54 -9.30
CA ARG A 43 12.03 3.25 -9.60
C ARG A 43 11.80 4.43 -8.67
N ILE A 44 12.12 4.33 -7.38
CA ILE A 44 12.08 5.47 -6.45
C ILE A 44 12.98 6.61 -6.96
N ALA A 45 14.22 6.32 -7.33
CA ALA A 45 15.17 7.34 -7.80
C ALA A 45 14.70 8.04 -9.09
N HIS A 46 14.03 7.30 -9.98
CA HIS A 46 13.57 7.81 -11.27
C HIS A 46 12.14 8.37 -11.26
N ALA A 47 11.40 8.28 -10.15
CA ALA A 47 10.02 8.74 -10.07
C ALA A 47 9.88 10.24 -10.34
N THR A 48 8.88 10.63 -11.13
CA THR A 48 8.70 12.01 -11.61
C THR A 48 7.44 12.69 -11.11
N GLN A 49 6.42 11.92 -10.71
CA GLN A 49 5.12 12.46 -10.33
C GLN A 49 4.71 12.04 -8.93
N ARG A 50 4.75 10.74 -8.64
CA ARG A 50 4.27 10.20 -7.36
C ARG A 50 4.95 8.90 -6.94
N ILE A 51 5.05 8.73 -5.63
CA ILE A 51 5.43 7.49 -4.96
C ILE A 51 4.42 7.24 -3.83
N CYS A 52 3.73 6.10 -3.85
CA CYS A 52 2.88 5.63 -2.76
C CYS A 52 3.31 4.23 -2.34
N ILE A 53 3.91 4.12 -1.15
CA ILE A 53 4.41 2.87 -0.57
C ILE A 53 3.38 2.33 0.41
N ILE A 54 2.83 1.14 0.17
CA ILE A 54 1.84 0.50 1.05
C ILE A 54 2.39 -0.85 1.52
N ALA A 55 2.81 -0.91 2.78
CA ALA A 55 3.37 -2.11 3.40
C ALA A 55 2.72 -2.37 4.76
N LEU A 56 2.87 -3.59 5.29
CA LEU A 56 2.40 -3.85 6.66
C LEU A 56 3.24 -3.04 7.67
N TYR A 57 4.55 -2.98 7.45
CA TYR A 57 5.49 -2.16 8.20
C TYR A 57 6.69 -1.79 7.31
N LEU A 58 7.32 -0.67 7.66
CA LEU A 58 8.63 -0.23 7.18
C LEU A 58 9.55 -0.20 8.40
N GLU A 59 10.52 -1.09 8.43
CA GLU A 59 11.29 -1.33 9.65
C GLU A 59 12.51 -0.42 9.77
N GLN A 60 12.81 0.00 11.00
CA GLN A 60 14.10 0.57 11.37
C GLN A 60 15.22 -0.50 11.40
N ASP A 61 15.50 -1.10 10.25
CA ASP A 61 16.71 -1.89 9.96
C ASP A 61 17.36 -1.39 8.66
N ASP A 62 18.43 -2.03 8.19
CA ASP A 62 19.24 -1.46 7.11
C ASP A 62 18.48 -1.46 5.77
N GLY A 63 17.68 -2.49 5.52
CA GLY A 63 16.79 -2.56 4.37
C GLY A 63 15.73 -1.46 4.40
N GLY A 64 15.03 -1.29 5.53
CA GLY A 64 14.01 -0.24 5.64
C GLY A 64 14.60 1.18 5.63
N LYS A 65 15.76 1.40 6.26
CA LYS A 65 16.50 2.67 6.15
C LYS A 65 16.88 2.97 4.72
N GLY A 66 17.36 1.98 3.96
CA GLY A 66 17.71 2.14 2.55
C GLY A 66 16.52 2.64 1.72
N ILE A 67 15.33 2.06 1.92
CA ILE A 67 14.12 2.51 1.23
C ILE A 67 13.72 3.93 1.67
N LEU A 68 13.64 4.20 2.98
CA LEU A 68 13.20 5.51 3.46
C LEU A 68 14.16 6.62 3.03
N GLN A 69 15.48 6.36 3.07
CA GLN A 69 16.49 7.30 2.58
C GLN A 69 16.30 7.57 1.08
N ALA A 70 16.08 6.53 0.26
CA ALA A 70 15.85 6.71 -1.17
C ALA A 70 14.62 7.60 -1.46
N LEU A 71 13.56 7.50 -0.65
CA LEU A 71 12.40 8.39 -0.76
C LEU A 71 12.77 9.84 -0.45
N TYR A 72 13.53 10.09 0.63
CA TYR A 72 14.04 11.44 0.96
C TYR A 72 14.94 11.98 -0.15
N ASP A 73 15.82 11.15 -0.71
CA ASP A 73 16.72 11.54 -1.81
C ASP A 73 15.92 11.92 -3.06
N ALA A 74 14.93 11.11 -3.44
CA ALA A 74 14.05 11.39 -4.58
C ALA A 74 13.26 12.70 -4.39
N LYS A 75 12.69 12.93 -3.20
CA LYS A 75 11.95 14.16 -2.86
C LYS A 75 12.86 15.39 -2.80
N ARG A 76 14.13 15.25 -2.38
CA ARG A 76 15.11 16.35 -2.45
C ARG A 76 15.47 16.70 -3.90
N GLN A 77 15.60 15.70 -4.76
CA GLN A 77 15.89 15.92 -6.18
C GLN A 77 14.69 16.53 -6.93
N ARG A 78 13.47 16.16 -6.53
CA ARG A 78 12.20 16.63 -7.12
C ARG A 78 11.23 17.08 -6.02
N PRO A 79 11.33 18.34 -5.56
CA PRO A 79 10.49 18.85 -4.47
C PRO A 79 8.98 18.74 -4.73
N GLU A 80 8.56 18.71 -6.00
CA GLU A 80 7.17 18.55 -6.45
C GLU A 80 6.63 17.12 -6.35
N LEU A 81 7.50 16.10 -6.20
CA LEU A 81 7.13 14.68 -6.20
C LEU A 81 6.15 14.34 -5.06
N ASP A 82 4.95 13.82 -5.33
CA ASP A 82 4.03 13.41 -4.26
C ASP A 82 4.47 12.08 -3.64
N VAL A 83 5.00 12.11 -2.41
CA VAL A 83 5.49 10.91 -1.72
C VAL A 83 4.61 10.60 -0.53
N ARG A 84 4.12 9.35 -0.43
CA ARG A 84 3.28 8.87 0.67
C ARG A 84 3.71 7.48 1.11
N VAL A 85 3.80 7.26 2.41
CA VAL A 85 4.05 5.95 2.98
C VAL A 85 2.86 5.56 3.86
N LEU A 86 2.29 4.37 3.66
CA LEU A 86 1.20 3.84 4.46
C LEU A 86 1.65 2.54 5.12
N VAL A 87 1.53 2.48 6.44
CA VAL A 87 1.87 1.32 7.28
C VAL A 87 0.74 1.02 8.26
N ASP A 88 0.75 -0.17 8.86
CA ASP A 88 -0.23 -0.49 9.90
C ASP A 88 0.00 0.33 11.18
N TRP A 89 -1.09 0.90 11.70
CA TRP A 89 -1.08 1.75 12.90
C TRP A 89 -0.49 1.06 14.13
N HIS A 90 -0.87 -0.19 14.38
CA HIS A 90 -0.44 -0.92 15.58
C HIS A 90 0.99 -1.43 15.41
N ARG A 91 1.33 -1.95 14.21
CA ARG A 91 2.67 -2.47 13.94
C ARG A 91 3.75 -1.42 14.00
N ALA A 92 3.47 -0.22 13.53
CA ALA A 92 4.46 0.85 13.56
C ALA A 92 4.77 1.35 14.98
N GLN A 93 3.87 1.14 15.94
CA GLN A 93 3.94 1.74 17.28
C GLN A 93 4.28 0.74 18.39
N ARG A 94 4.87 -0.41 18.03
CA ARG A 94 5.47 -1.32 19.00
C ARG A 94 6.83 -1.80 18.53
N GLY A 95 7.70 -2.16 19.48
CA GLY A 95 8.93 -2.85 19.17
C GLY A 95 8.68 -4.26 18.61
N ARG A 96 9.71 -4.84 18.00
CA ARG A 96 9.77 -6.28 17.75
C ARG A 96 9.57 -7.04 19.06
N ILE A 97 9.01 -8.25 18.99
CA ILE A 97 8.85 -9.10 20.17
C ILE A 97 10.24 -9.33 20.78
N GLY A 98 10.42 -8.98 22.05
CA GLY A 98 11.70 -9.07 22.76
C GLY A 98 12.61 -7.83 22.65
N ALA A 99 12.24 -6.81 21.87
CA ALA A 99 12.94 -5.52 21.84
C ALA A 99 12.36 -4.54 22.88
N ALA A 100 13.17 -3.59 23.35
CA ALA A 100 12.71 -2.54 24.24
C ALA A 100 11.59 -1.71 23.56
N ALA A 101 10.54 -1.37 24.33
CA ALA A 101 9.40 -0.60 23.82
C ALA A 101 9.78 0.83 23.39
N SER A 102 10.89 1.35 23.90
CA SER A 102 11.39 2.71 23.66
C SER A 102 12.24 2.80 22.40
N ASN A 103 11.72 2.40 21.23
CA ASN A 103 12.26 2.75 19.91
C ASN A 103 11.40 2.11 18.79
N THR A 104 10.17 2.56 18.64
CA THR A 104 9.25 2.00 17.63
C THR A 104 9.57 2.53 16.24
N ASN A 105 9.05 1.89 15.18
CA ASN A 105 9.18 2.42 13.82
C ASN A 105 8.57 3.82 13.70
N ALA A 106 7.47 4.10 14.40
CA ALA A 106 6.89 5.44 14.45
C ALA A 106 7.85 6.47 15.10
N ASP A 107 8.57 6.11 16.17
CA ASP A 107 9.60 6.98 16.75
C ASP A 107 10.73 7.25 15.75
N TRP A 108 11.11 6.24 14.98
CA TRP A 108 12.09 6.38 13.91
C TRP A 108 11.61 7.29 12.78
N TYR A 109 10.36 7.17 12.32
CA TYR A 109 9.82 8.05 11.29
C TYR A 109 9.86 9.52 11.73
N CYS A 110 9.52 9.82 13.00
CA CYS A 110 9.65 11.17 13.56
C CYS A 110 11.09 11.68 13.55
N ARG A 111 12.05 10.84 13.93
CA ARG A 111 13.47 11.24 13.88
C ARG A 111 13.91 11.55 12.46
N MET A 112 13.56 10.69 11.51
CA MET A 112 13.88 10.91 10.10
C MET A 112 13.28 12.21 9.57
N ALA A 113 12.03 12.54 9.94
CA ALA A 113 11.42 13.81 9.56
C ALA A 113 12.17 15.02 10.16
N ASN A 114 12.55 14.94 11.44
CA ASN A 114 13.31 16.00 12.12
C ASN A 114 14.73 16.18 11.56
N GLU A 115 15.37 15.10 11.12
CA GLU A 115 16.69 15.11 10.48
C GLU A 115 16.64 15.65 9.04
N ASN A 116 15.45 15.79 8.45
CA ASN A 116 15.24 16.21 7.06
C ASN A 116 14.30 17.43 6.95
N PRO A 117 14.65 18.57 7.58
CA PRO A 117 13.80 19.76 7.54
C PRO A 117 13.59 20.24 6.11
N GLY A 118 12.34 20.59 5.78
CA GLY A 118 11.96 21.07 4.44
C GLY A 118 11.69 19.98 3.40
N VAL A 119 11.86 18.70 3.75
CA VAL A 119 11.54 17.56 2.86
C VAL A 119 10.38 16.78 3.46
N ASP A 120 9.15 17.02 2.97
CA ASP A 120 7.95 16.40 3.53
C ASP A 120 7.71 15.00 2.94
N ILE A 121 7.83 13.96 3.79
CA ILE A 121 7.47 12.58 3.48
C ILE A 121 6.49 12.08 4.57
N PRO A 122 5.17 12.24 4.35
CA PRO A 122 4.19 11.75 5.30
C PRO A 122 4.21 10.22 5.40
N VAL A 123 4.27 9.73 6.64
CA VAL A 123 4.11 8.31 6.97
C VAL A 123 2.79 8.13 7.71
N TYR A 124 1.78 7.61 7.03
CA TYR A 124 0.44 7.39 7.56
C TYR A 124 0.33 6.03 8.26
N GLY A 125 -0.14 6.05 9.51
CA GLY A 125 -0.55 4.85 10.23
C GLY A 125 -2.02 4.56 9.97
N VAL A 126 -2.32 3.41 9.38
CA VAL A 126 -3.69 2.99 9.03
C VAL A 126 -4.23 2.04 10.09
N PRO A 127 -5.24 2.44 10.89
CA PRO A 127 -5.85 1.54 11.87
C PRO A 127 -6.96 0.71 11.23
N ILE A 128 -6.65 -0.54 10.89
CA ILE A 128 -7.64 -1.48 10.34
C ILE A 128 -8.61 -2.00 11.38
N ASN A 129 -8.21 -2.11 12.64
CA ASN A 129 -9.12 -2.49 13.72
C ASN A 129 -8.66 -1.89 15.06
N THR A 130 -9.55 -1.86 16.06
CA THR A 130 -9.28 -1.33 17.42
C THR A 130 -8.16 -2.07 18.14
N ARG A 131 -7.85 -3.29 17.71
CA ARG A 131 -6.77 -4.13 18.22
C ARG A 131 -6.09 -4.82 17.05
N GLU A 132 -4.76 -4.88 17.08
CA GLU A 132 -3.95 -5.58 16.08
C GLU A 132 -4.42 -7.02 15.83
N ALA A 133 -4.74 -7.76 16.90
CA ALA A 133 -5.18 -9.16 16.81
C ALA A 133 -6.49 -9.36 16.03
N LEU A 134 -7.27 -8.30 15.81
CA LEU A 134 -8.55 -8.34 15.11
C LEU A 134 -8.46 -7.83 13.66
N GLY A 135 -7.30 -7.32 13.23
CA GLY A 135 -7.10 -6.85 11.86
C GLY A 135 -5.93 -5.87 11.73
N VAL A 136 -5.18 -6.03 10.64
CA VAL A 136 -4.02 -5.19 10.28
C VAL A 136 -4.00 -4.87 8.79
N LEU A 137 -3.21 -3.87 8.40
CA LEU A 137 -3.06 -3.44 7.00
C LEU A 137 -2.38 -4.52 6.13
N HIS A 138 -3.21 -5.29 5.43
CA HIS A 138 -2.79 -6.26 4.42
C HIS A 138 -2.94 -5.79 2.98
N PHE A 139 -3.33 -4.53 2.75
CA PHE A 139 -3.23 -3.97 1.41
C PHE A 139 -1.74 -3.84 1.03
N LYS A 140 -1.43 -4.10 -0.24
CA LYS A 140 -0.05 -4.19 -0.76
C LYS A 140 0.00 -3.49 -2.10
N GLY A 141 1.12 -2.81 -2.33
CA GLY A 141 1.39 -2.13 -3.59
C GLY A 141 2.36 -0.98 -3.38
N PHE A 142 3.31 -0.85 -4.29
CA PHE A 142 4.20 0.29 -4.39
C PHE A 142 3.87 0.97 -5.72
N ILE A 143 3.11 2.06 -5.65
CA ILE A 143 2.65 2.80 -6.82
C ILE A 143 3.71 3.87 -7.09
N ILE A 144 4.39 3.77 -8.23
CA ILE A 144 5.43 4.71 -8.62
C ILE A 144 5.09 5.16 -10.04
N ASP A 145 4.68 6.43 -10.17
CA ASP A 145 4.16 7.02 -11.41
C ASP A 145 3.03 6.17 -12.05
N ASP A 146 3.32 5.50 -13.16
CA ASP A 146 2.41 4.65 -13.94
C ASP A 146 2.56 3.14 -13.65
N CYS A 147 3.44 2.79 -12.72
CA CYS A 147 3.78 1.42 -12.38
C CYS A 147 3.26 1.04 -10.99
N VAL A 148 2.86 -0.22 -10.84
CA VAL A 148 2.57 -0.83 -9.55
C VAL A 148 3.51 -2.02 -9.36
N LEU A 149 4.41 -1.92 -8.37
CA LEU A 149 5.11 -3.09 -7.88
C LEU A 149 4.24 -3.77 -6.84
N TYR A 150 3.92 -5.04 -7.06
CA TYR A 150 3.03 -5.82 -6.20
C TYR A 150 3.78 -6.97 -5.57
N SER A 151 3.78 -7.01 -4.24
CA SER A 151 4.39 -8.08 -3.44
C SER A 151 3.75 -8.18 -2.06
N GLY A 152 3.76 -9.38 -1.47
CA GLY A 152 3.40 -9.58 -0.06
C GLY A 152 4.46 -9.04 0.92
N ALA A 153 5.66 -8.74 0.41
CA ALA A 153 6.80 -8.29 1.19
C ALA A 153 6.50 -7.00 1.98
N SER A 154 6.92 -6.99 3.24
CA SER A 154 7.12 -5.74 3.99
C SER A 154 8.53 -5.22 3.74
N LEU A 155 8.87 -4.04 4.26
CA LEU A 155 10.18 -3.43 3.99
C LEU A 155 11.09 -3.59 5.20
N ASN A 156 11.95 -4.61 5.15
CA ASN A 156 12.94 -4.93 6.17
C ASN A 156 14.10 -5.74 5.58
N ASP A 157 15.13 -6.03 6.39
CA ASP A 157 16.35 -6.72 5.95
C ASP A 157 16.09 -8.05 5.21
N VAL A 158 15.23 -8.91 5.75
CA VAL A 158 15.01 -10.25 5.17
C VAL A 158 14.15 -10.21 3.92
N TYR A 159 13.16 -9.32 3.83
CA TYR A 159 12.32 -9.21 2.63
C TYR A 159 13.05 -8.52 1.47
N LEU A 160 14.04 -7.68 1.79
CA LEU A 160 14.84 -6.94 0.81
C LEU A 160 16.21 -7.58 0.56
N HIS A 161 16.50 -8.73 1.17
CA HIS A 161 17.79 -9.42 1.04
C HIS A 161 18.98 -8.49 1.31
N GLN A 162 18.91 -7.73 2.40
CA GLN A 162 19.93 -6.72 2.75
C GLN A 162 21.27 -7.36 3.16
N HIS A 163 21.19 -8.52 3.80
CA HIS A 163 22.33 -9.36 4.21
C HIS A 163 22.21 -10.73 3.53
N ASP A 164 23.02 -11.73 3.92
CA ASP A 164 22.99 -13.10 3.36
C ASP A 164 21.79 -13.96 3.83
N LYS A 165 20.67 -13.33 4.17
CA LYS A 165 19.44 -14.00 4.60
C LYS A 165 18.24 -13.32 3.97
N TYR A 166 17.35 -14.13 3.38
CA TYR A 166 16.12 -13.64 2.80
C TYR A 166 14.87 -14.36 3.29
N ARG A 167 13.74 -13.67 3.17
CA ARG A 167 12.39 -14.20 3.27
C ARG A 167 11.74 -14.09 1.90
N TYR A 168 11.46 -15.24 1.31
CA TYR A 168 10.91 -15.32 -0.03
C TYR A 168 9.45 -14.85 -0.09
N ASP A 169 9.14 -14.08 -1.13
CA ASP A 169 7.79 -13.65 -1.52
C ASP A 169 7.69 -13.69 -3.06
N ARG A 170 6.58 -13.21 -3.63
CA ARG A 170 6.42 -13.02 -5.07
C ARG A 170 6.45 -11.54 -5.38
N TYR A 171 7.04 -11.19 -6.52
CA TYR A 171 7.25 -9.81 -6.90
C TYR A 171 6.85 -9.63 -8.36
N GLN A 172 6.00 -8.63 -8.63
CA GLN A 172 5.64 -8.24 -9.99
C GLN A 172 5.80 -6.74 -10.11
N CYS A 173 6.24 -6.25 -11.27
CA CYS A 173 6.01 -4.87 -11.68
C CYS A 173 5.03 -4.87 -12.84
N ILE A 174 3.97 -4.08 -12.71
CA ILE A 174 2.94 -3.94 -13.73
C ILE A 174 2.89 -2.47 -14.15
N ARG A 175 3.29 -2.18 -15.39
CA ARG A 175 3.16 -0.84 -15.97
C ARG A 175 1.76 -0.70 -16.55
N ASN A 176 0.93 0.13 -15.92
CA ASN A 176 -0.41 0.41 -16.38
C ASN A 176 -0.92 1.68 -15.68
N GLY A 177 -0.81 2.82 -16.36
CA GLY A 177 -1.17 4.12 -15.79
C GLY A 177 -2.59 4.14 -15.21
N LYS A 178 -3.57 3.58 -15.91
CA LYS A 178 -4.96 3.52 -15.43
C LYS A 178 -5.11 2.66 -14.19
N MET A 179 -4.37 1.56 -14.07
CA MET A 179 -4.35 0.75 -12.84
C MET A 179 -3.72 1.52 -11.69
N ALA A 180 -2.58 2.18 -11.94
CA ALA A 180 -1.87 2.99 -10.96
C ALA A 180 -2.76 4.14 -10.45
N ASP A 181 -3.48 4.83 -11.34
CA ASP A 181 -4.45 5.88 -10.99
C ASP A 181 -5.58 5.34 -10.12
N ILE A 182 -6.25 4.26 -10.55
CA ILE A 182 -7.35 3.67 -9.77
C ILE A 182 -6.88 3.25 -8.38
N MET A 183 -5.71 2.62 -8.28
CA MET A 183 -5.17 2.20 -6.99
C MET A 183 -4.77 3.40 -6.12
N PHE A 184 -4.14 4.42 -6.71
CA PHE A 184 -3.73 5.63 -6.00
C PHE A 184 -4.93 6.42 -5.48
N ASP A 185 -5.92 6.67 -6.35
CA ASP A 185 -7.16 7.36 -5.99
C ASP A 185 -7.93 6.59 -4.91
N TRP A 186 -7.94 5.25 -5.00
CA TRP A 186 -8.57 4.44 -3.97
C TRP A 186 -7.86 4.62 -2.62
N VAL A 187 -6.52 4.59 -2.60
CA VAL A 187 -5.72 4.81 -1.38
C VAL A 187 -5.96 6.19 -0.81
N ASP A 188 -5.95 7.23 -1.63
CA ASP A 188 -6.17 8.60 -1.18
C ASP A 188 -7.55 8.74 -0.53
N ASN A 189 -8.61 8.38 -1.28
CA ASN A 189 -9.99 8.58 -0.84
C ASN A 189 -10.40 7.69 0.34
N ASN A 190 -9.86 6.47 0.44
CA ASN A 190 -10.33 5.48 1.42
C ASN A 190 -9.39 5.28 2.59
N LEU A 191 -8.09 5.54 2.43
CA LEU A 191 -7.10 5.40 3.48
C LEU A 191 -6.59 6.77 3.93
N VAL A 192 -5.93 7.55 3.07
CA VAL A 192 -5.28 8.81 3.47
C VAL A 192 -6.28 9.81 4.06
N GLN A 193 -7.42 9.99 3.40
CA GLN A 193 -8.51 10.87 3.88
C GLN A 193 -9.41 10.21 4.94
N GLY A 194 -9.07 9.00 5.40
CA GLY A 194 -9.83 8.26 6.40
C GLY A 194 -9.72 8.89 7.79
N ARG A 195 -10.86 9.06 8.49
CA ARG A 195 -10.94 9.72 9.82
C ARG A 195 -10.05 9.14 10.93
N GLY A 196 -9.58 7.91 10.81
CA GLY A 196 -8.67 7.29 11.78
C GLY A 196 -7.20 7.29 11.37
N VAL A 197 -6.89 7.66 10.14
CA VAL A 197 -5.51 7.66 9.64
C VAL A 197 -4.80 8.91 10.10
N ASN A 198 -3.61 8.73 10.66
CA ASN A 198 -2.82 9.80 11.24
C ASN A 198 -1.36 9.69 10.79
N ARG A 199 -0.68 10.83 10.70
CA ARG A 199 0.76 10.87 10.43
C ARG A 199 1.54 10.37 11.65
N LEU A 200 2.40 9.39 11.43
CA LEU A 200 3.27 8.76 12.42
C LEU A 200 4.64 9.42 12.50
N ASP A 201 5.00 10.21 11.48
CA ASP A 201 6.24 10.99 11.37
C ASP A 201 6.22 12.31 12.16
N ARG A 202 5.17 12.55 12.99
CA ARG A 202 5.04 13.73 13.83
C ARG A 202 5.09 13.40 15.33
N PRO A 203 5.74 14.25 16.14
CA PRO A 203 5.87 14.02 17.59
C PRO A 203 4.54 14.15 18.35
N ASP A 204 3.59 14.91 17.80
CA ASP A 204 2.26 15.16 18.36
C ASP A 204 1.19 14.14 17.91
N ARG A 205 1.62 13.00 17.34
CA ARG A 205 0.69 11.95 16.90
C ARG A 205 -0.19 11.43 18.07
N PRO A 206 -1.48 11.15 17.83
CA PRO A 206 -2.40 10.71 18.89
C PRO A 206 -2.06 9.29 19.35
N ARG A 207 -2.39 8.96 20.60
CA ARG A 207 -2.30 7.58 21.10
C ARG A 207 -3.55 6.78 20.71
N SER A 208 -3.40 5.46 20.64
CA SER A 208 -4.52 4.55 20.29
C SER A 208 -5.83 4.79 21.07
N PRO A 209 -5.85 5.12 22.38
CA PRO A 209 -7.09 5.43 23.09
C PRO A 209 -7.84 6.66 22.55
N GLU A 210 -7.12 7.66 22.04
CA GLU A 210 -7.67 8.95 21.59
C GLU A 210 -8.45 8.83 20.28
N ILE A 211 -8.03 7.91 19.41
CA ILE A 211 -8.62 7.72 18.07
C ILE A 211 -9.44 6.43 17.94
N LYS A 212 -9.61 5.66 19.02
CA LYS A 212 -10.29 4.35 18.99
C LYS A 212 -11.70 4.39 18.39
N THR A 213 -12.44 5.49 18.57
CA THR A 213 -13.81 5.66 18.05
C THR A 213 -13.85 5.88 16.53
N THR A 214 -12.76 6.35 15.92
CA THR A 214 -12.67 6.61 14.47
C THR A 214 -12.22 5.38 13.68
N PHE A 215 -11.79 4.31 14.34
CA PHE A 215 -11.29 3.10 13.67
C PHE A 215 -12.39 2.41 12.86
N ALA A 216 -13.61 2.39 13.38
CA ALA A 216 -14.77 1.82 12.70
C ALA A 216 -15.09 2.52 11.36
N SER A 217 -14.77 3.82 11.22
CA SER A 217 -14.93 4.50 9.93
C SER A 217 -13.89 4.08 8.89
N THR A 218 -12.63 3.88 9.30
CA THR A 218 -11.55 3.38 8.43
C THR A 218 -11.85 1.94 7.97
N VAL A 219 -12.38 1.10 8.87
CA VAL A 219 -12.83 -0.27 8.56
C VAL A 219 -13.90 -0.27 7.47
N ARG A 220 -14.91 0.60 7.57
CA ARG A 220 -16.01 0.67 6.58
C ARG A 220 -15.50 1.03 5.18
N SER A 221 -14.59 1.99 5.06
CA SER A 221 -13.96 2.32 3.77
C SER A 221 -13.15 1.13 3.21
N SER A 222 -12.40 0.42 4.06
CA SER A 222 -11.63 -0.77 3.65
C SER A 222 -12.47 -2.00 3.28
N ALA A 223 -13.59 -2.25 3.98
CA ALA A 223 -14.52 -3.35 3.69
C ALA A 223 -15.32 -3.11 2.40
N THR A 224 -15.58 -1.85 2.08
CA THR A 224 -16.17 -1.46 0.80
C THR A 224 -15.22 -1.76 -0.36
N ALA A 225 -13.90 -1.83 -0.16
CA ALA A 225 -12.91 -2.25 -1.18
C ALA A 225 -13.08 -3.71 -1.62
N ALA A 226 -13.26 -4.62 -0.66
CA ALA A 226 -13.54 -6.03 -0.93
C ALA A 226 -14.89 -6.19 -1.66
N THR A 227 -15.82 -5.26 -1.45
CA THR A 227 -17.16 -5.30 -2.04
C THR A 227 -17.23 -4.57 -3.40
N ILE A 228 -16.48 -3.49 -3.63
CA ILE A 228 -16.42 -2.74 -4.90
C ILE A 228 -15.70 -3.55 -5.98
N LEU A 229 -14.73 -4.39 -5.61
CA LEU A 229 -14.18 -5.40 -6.52
C LEU A 229 -15.18 -6.54 -6.86
N SER A 230 -16.34 -6.58 -6.21
CA SER A 230 -17.35 -7.65 -6.32
C SER A 230 -18.73 -7.15 -6.75
N ALA A 231 -18.98 -5.84 -6.78
CA ALA A 231 -20.30 -5.29 -7.05
C ALA A 231 -20.50 -5.10 -8.57
N PRO A 232 -21.50 -5.76 -9.17
CA PRO A 232 -21.90 -5.38 -10.52
C PRO A 232 -22.47 -3.96 -10.46
N LEU A 233 -21.98 -3.09 -11.35
CA LEU A 233 -22.64 -1.83 -11.68
C LEU A 233 -24.01 -2.14 -12.28
N VAL A 234 -25.02 -2.37 -11.43
CA VAL A 234 -26.41 -2.38 -11.87
C VAL A 234 -26.84 -0.92 -11.94
N THR A 235 -26.61 -0.30 -13.08
CA THR A 235 -27.32 0.92 -13.44
C THR A 235 -28.80 0.55 -13.63
N LYS A 236 -29.62 0.77 -12.59
CA LYS A 236 -31.08 0.85 -12.77
C LYS A 236 -31.35 2.10 -13.61
N ASN A 237 -31.47 1.93 -14.92
CA ASN A 237 -32.18 2.86 -15.79
C ASN A 237 -32.50 2.17 -17.12
N SER A 238 -33.67 1.54 -17.19
CA SER A 238 -34.43 1.34 -18.44
C SER A 238 -35.89 1.10 -18.06
N PRO A 239 -36.86 1.86 -18.60
CA PRO A 239 -38.27 1.60 -18.37
C PRO A 239 -38.69 0.34 -19.12
N SER A 240 -39.52 -0.48 -18.46
CA SER A 240 -40.17 -1.66 -19.04
C SER A 240 -40.94 -1.31 -20.32
N PRO A 241 -40.75 -2.03 -21.45
CA PRO A 241 -41.71 -1.95 -22.53
C PRO A 241 -42.98 -2.67 -22.10
N ARG A 242 -44.11 -1.98 -22.19
CA ARG A 242 -45.43 -2.61 -22.24
C ARG A 242 -45.51 -3.39 -23.55
N TRP A 243 -45.80 -4.68 -23.46
CA TRP A 243 -46.73 -5.41 -24.34
C TRP A 243 -47.36 -6.52 -23.51
#